data_AF-A0A1W9P6D9-F1
#
_entry.id   AF-A0A1W9P6D9-F1
#
_cell.length_a   1.000
_cell.length_b   1.000
_cell.length_c   1.000
_cell.angle_alpha   90.00
_cell.angle_beta   90.00
_cell.angle_gamma   90.00
#
_symmetry.space_group_name_H-M   'P 1'
#
loop_
_entity.id
_entity.type
_entity.pdbx_description
1 polymer ?
#
loop_
_entity_poly.entity_id
_entity_poly.type
_entity_poly.pdbx_seq_one_letter_code
_entity_poly.pdbx_strand_id
1 'polypeptide(L)'
;MKELTILLIIFWIVSSLLSFYVWEKIKLPHNHNLQVNTEPANWVFTKSIVGNTYKTSISLEPNLSPLDTVKIAEYFIRQKCKQAKIKRITILYTAKTNVWIIWERLD
;
A
#
# COMPACT_ATOMS: atom_id res chain seq x y z
N MET A 1 -40.98 -2.93 43.26
CA MET A 1 -39.58 -2.71 43.66
C MET A 1 -38.67 -3.83 43.11
N LYS A 2 -38.87 -5.10 43.49
CA LYS A 2 -38.09 -6.24 42.96
C LYS A 2 -38.20 -6.44 41.43
N GLU A 3 -39.41 -6.36 40.88
CA GLU A 3 -39.63 -6.47 39.43
C GLU A 3 -38.90 -5.36 38.63
N LEU A 4 -38.93 -4.13 39.14
CA LEU A 4 -38.26 -2.98 38.52
C LEU A 4 -36.74 -3.14 38.56
N THR A 5 -36.19 -3.66 39.66
CA THR A 5 -34.75 -3.96 39.76
C THR A 5 -34.33 -5.09 38.81
N ILE A 6 -35.16 -6.11 38.61
CA ILE A 6 -34.88 -7.20 37.66
C ILE A 6 -34.87 -6.66 36.23
N LEU A 7 -35.84 -5.82 35.87
CA LEU A 7 -35.96 -5.23 34.55
C LEU A 7 -34.77 -4.32 34.21
N LEU A 8 -34.28 -3.56 35.19
CA LEU A 8 -33.08 -2.72 35.05
C LEU A 8 -31.80 -3.55 34.87
N ILE A 9 -31.66 -4.67 35.57
CA ILE A 9 -30.52 -5.58 35.41
C ILE A 9 -30.52 -6.20 34.01
N ILE A 10 -31.68 -6.66 33.53
CA ILE A 10 -31.82 -7.21 32.17
C ILE A 10 -31.47 -6.15 31.12
N PHE A 11 -31.97 -4.93 31.28
CA PHE A 11 -31.66 -3.82 30.37
C PHE A 11 -30.15 -3.52 30.34
N TRP A 12 -29.49 -3.53 31.50
CA TRP A 12 -28.04 -3.36 31.60
C TRP A 12 -27.25 -4.44 30.88
N ILE A 13 -27.65 -5.70 31.03
CA ILE A 13 -27.00 -6.84 30.37
C ILE A 13 -27.13 -6.71 28.85
N VAL A 14 -28.34 -6.41 28.35
CA VAL A 14 -28.60 -6.25 26.91
C VAL A 14 -27.81 -5.06 26.35
N SER A 15 -27.79 -3.92 27.05
CA SER A 15 -27.04 -2.74 26.61
C SER A 15 -25.53 -2.99 26.56
N SER A 16 -25.00 -3.74 27.53
CA SER A 16 -23.58 -4.09 27.58
C SER A 16 -23.20 -5.05 26.46
N LEU A 17 -24.02 -6.07 26.19
CA LEU A 17 -23.84 -6.99 25.06
C LEU A 17 -23.90 -6.26 23.72
N LEU A 18 -24.83 -5.32 23.54
CA LEU A 18 -24.93 -4.53 22.31
C LEU A 18 -23.70 -3.66 22.09
N SER A 19 -23.21 -3.02 23.17
CA SER A 19 -22.00 -2.20 23.14
C SER A 19 -20.76 -3.03 22.81
N PHE A 20 -20.65 -4.24 23.37
CA PHE A 20 -19.57 -5.18 23.06
C PHE A 20 -19.64 -5.67 21.61
N TYR A 21 -20.83 -6.01 21.11
CA TYR A 21 -21.03 -6.42 19.72
C TYR A 21 -20.69 -5.31 18.71
N VAL A 22 -21.06 -4.07 19.03
CA VAL A 22 -20.69 -2.88 18.23
C VAL A 22 -19.18 -2.64 18.28
N TRP A 23 -18.58 -2.72 19.47
CA TRP A 23 -17.13 -2.56 19.64
C TRP A 23 -16.34 -3.65 18.89
N GLU A 24 -16.79 -4.90 18.94
CA GLU A 24 -16.19 -6.01 18.19
C GLU A 24 -16.30 -5.78 16.68
N LYS A 25 -17.44 -5.29 16.18
CA LYS A 25 -17.58 -4.91 14.76
C LYS A 25 -16.72 -3.72 14.33
N ILE A 26 -16.39 -2.81 15.24
CA ILE A 26 -15.53 -1.65 14.97
C ILE A 26 -14.04 -2.04 15.09
N LYS A 27 -13.68 -2.94 16.00
CA LYS A 27 -12.30 -3.39 16.23
C LYS A 27 -11.86 -4.56 15.36
N LEU A 28 -12.76 -5.39 14.85
CA LEU A 28 -12.38 -6.22 13.72
C LEU A 28 -12.02 -5.25 12.60
N PRO A 29 -10.77 -5.28 12.10
CA PRO A 29 -10.55 -4.69 10.79
C PRO A 29 -11.58 -5.39 9.93
N HIS A 30 -12.49 -4.62 9.31
CA HIS A 30 -13.21 -5.12 8.16
C HIS A 30 -12.12 -5.76 7.32
N ASN A 31 -12.10 -7.10 7.29
CA ASN A 31 -11.25 -7.84 6.42
C ASN A 31 -11.91 -7.59 5.07
N HIS A 32 -11.62 -6.39 4.59
CA HIS A 32 -12.04 -5.90 3.33
C HIS A 32 -11.27 -6.83 2.42
N ASN A 33 -11.97 -7.85 1.95
CA ASN A 33 -11.81 -8.31 0.58
C ASN A 33 -12.16 -7.12 -0.35
N LEU A 34 -11.45 -5.99 -0.18
CA LEU A 34 -11.08 -5.08 -1.25
C LEU A 34 -10.13 -5.90 -2.10
N GLN A 35 -10.70 -6.84 -2.87
CA GLN A 35 -10.39 -6.85 -4.28
C GLN A 35 -10.90 -5.53 -4.87
N VAL A 36 -10.32 -4.41 -4.44
CA VAL A 36 -10.09 -3.34 -5.40
C VAL A 36 -9.14 -3.98 -6.37
N ASN A 37 -9.37 -3.76 -7.67
CA ASN A 37 -8.35 -3.95 -8.69
C ASN A 37 -7.17 -2.98 -8.45
N THR A 38 -6.63 -2.93 -7.25
CA THR A 38 -5.38 -2.30 -6.91
C THR A 38 -4.31 -3.23 -7.43
N GLU A 39 -3.66 -2.83 -8.52
CA GLU A 39 -2.43 -3.45 -9.05
C GLU A 39 -1.55 -3.97 -7.91
N PRO A 40 -0.89 -5.13 -7.99
CA PRO A 40 -0.17 -5.70 -6.86
C PRO A 40 0.80 -4.70 -6.21
N ALA A 41 0.95 -4.75 -4.89
CA ALA A 41 2.16 -4.19 -4.30
C ALA A 41 3.34 -5.05 -4.77
N ASN A 42 4.48 -4.45 -5.10
CA ASN A 42 5.69 -5.13 -5.59
C ASN A 42 5.60 -5.64 -7.04
N TRP A 43 5.43 -4.73 -7.99
CA TRP A 43 5.63 -5.01 -9.43
C TRP A 43 6.64 -4.05 -10.06
N VAL A 44 7.32 -4.52 -11.10
CA VAL A 44 8.27 -3.74 -11.90
C VAL A 44 7.97 -3.92 -13.37
N PHE A 45 7.78 -2.82 -14.10
CA PHE A 45 7.56 -2.84 -15.55
C PHE A 45 8.51 -1.86 -16.23
N THR A 46 9.17 -2.31 -17.29
CA THR A 46 10.07 -1.48 -18.09
C THR A 46 9.59 -1.47 -19.53
N LYS A 47 9.49 -0.28 -20.13
CA LYS A 47 9.20 -0.09 -21.55
C LYS A 47 10.23 0.83 -22.21
N SER A 48 10.49 0.61 -23.50
CA SER A 48 11.21 1.58 -24.33
C SER A 48 10.32 2.80 -24.61
N ILE A 49 10.91 3.99 -24.67
CA ILE A 49 10.21 5.24 -25.05
C ILE A 49 10.65 5.65 -26.45
N VAL A 50 11.90 6.10 -26.59
CA VAL A 50 12.51 6.57 -27.85
C VAL A 50 14.00 6.28 -27.81
N GLY A 51 14.54 5.70 -28.88
CA GLY A 51 15.96 5.36 -28.99
C GLY A 51 16.44 4.50 -27.82
N ASN A 52 17.52 4.95 -27.17
CA ASN A 52 18.11 4.28 -26.01
C ASN A 52 17.45 4.68 -24.67
N THR A 53 16.30 5.37 -24.70
CA THR A 53 15.59 5.83 -23.49
C THR A 53 14.49 4.87 -23.08
N TYR A 54 14.47 4.52 -21.80
CA TYR A 54 13.54 3.59 -21.20
C TYR A 54 12.79 4.24 -20.03
N LYS A 55 11.56 3.79 -19.79
CA LYS A 55 10.77 4.09 -18.60
C LYS A 55 10.58 2.82 -17.80
N THR A 56 11.00 2.83 -16.54
CA THR A 56 10.68 1.81 -15.55
C THR A 56 9.66 2.36 -14.56
N SER A 57 8.60 1.59 -14.32
CA SER A 57 7.58 1.88 -13.32
C SER A 57 7.65 0.79 -12.26
N ILE A 58 7.61 1.17 -10.99
CA ILE A 58 7.72 0.27 -9.84
C ILE A 58 6.62 0.62 -8.86
N SER A 59 5.88 -0.39 -8.42
CA SER A 59 4.95 -0.28 -7.30
C SER A 59 5.60 -0.99 -6.11
N LEU A 60 5.83 -0.27 -5.03
CA LEU A 60 6.43 -0.78 -3.80
C LEU A 60 5.45 -0.66 -2.62
N GLU A 61 5.81 -1.33 -1.52
CA GLU A 61 5.14 -1.19 -0.24
C GLU A 61 5.02 0.28 0.22
N PRO A 62 3.94 0.62 0.94
CA PRO A 62 3.75 1.97 1.46
C PRO A 62 4.82 2.31 2.51
N ASN A 63 5.02 3.62 2.74
CA ASN A 63 5.88 4.17 3.80
C ASN A 63 7.38 3.83 3.69
N LEU A 64 7.88 3.49 2.49
CA LEU A 64 9.31 3.37 2.25
C LEU A 64 10.01 4.73 2.33
N SER A 65 11.19 4.76 2.95
CA SER A 65 12.00 5.96 2.99
C SER A 65 12.38 6.40 1.56
N PRO A 66 12.49 7.70 1.27
CA PRO A 66 12.92 8.17 -0.04
C PRO A 66 14.28 7.58 -0.46
N LEU A 67 15.21 7.45 0.50
CA LEU A 67 16.53 6.90 0.26
C LEU A 67 16.47 5.44 -0.16
N ASP A 68 15.69 4.61 0.54
CA ASP A 68 15.57 3.19 0.22
C ASP A 68 14.81 2.99 -1.10
N THR A 69 13.82 3.83 -1.36
CA THR A 69 13.09 3.86 -2.63
C THR A 69 14.03 4.11 -3.81
N VAL A 70 14.96 5.06 -3.68
CA VAL A 70 15.99 5.33 -4.69
C VAL A 70 16.94 4.14 -4.86
N LYS A 71 17.43 3.54 -3.77
CA LYS A 71 18.30 2.35 -3.84
C LYS A 71 17.64 1.18 -4.56
N ILE A 72 16.36 0.93 -4.27
CA ILE A 72 15.57 -0.11 -4.93
C ILE A 72 15.43 0.18 -6.43
N ALA A 73 15.10 1.43 -6.77
CA ALA A 73 15.03 1.89 -8.17
C ALA A 73 16.35 1.67 -8.92
N GLU A 74 17.47 2.08 -8.34
CA GLU A 74 18.81 1.88 -8.91
C GLU A 74 19.14 0.39 -9.09
N TYR A 75 18.82 -0.44 -8.10
CA TYR A 75 19.02 -1.88 -8.16
C TYR A 75 18.30 -2.49 -9.36
N PHE A 76 17.01 -2.21 -9.54
CA PHE A 76 16.23 -2.78 -10.65
C PHE A 76 16.72 -2.33 -12.03
N ILE A 77 17.18 -1.09 -12.15
CA ILE A 77 17.77 -0.59 -13.41
C ILE A 77 19.07 -1.33 -13.70
N ARG A 78 19.95 -1.49 -12.71
CA ARG A 78 21.23 -2.20 -12.88
C ARG A 78 21.03 -3.67 -13.24
N GLN A 79 19.99 -4.32 -12.72
CA GLN A 79 19.61 -5.68 -13.12
C GLN A 79 19.16 -5.75 -14.59
N LYS A 80 18.58 -4.67 -15.13
CA LYS A 80 18.15 -4.60 -16.54
C LYS A 80 19.26 -4.19 -17.50
N CYS A 81 20.13 -3.26 -17.10
CA CYS A 81 21.22 -2.75 -17.93
C CYS A 81 22.37 -2.31 -17.02
N LYS A 82 23.54 -2.94 -17.19
CA LYS A 82 24.74 -2.63 -16.41
C LYS A 82 25.23 -1.20 -16.67
N GLN A 83 25.11 -0.73 -17.90
CA GLN A 83 25.52 0.61 -18.33
C GLN A 83 24.31 1.52 -18.53
N ALA A 84 23.54 1.73 -17.46
CA ALA A 84 22.38 2.62 -17.47
C ALA A 84 22.71 3.99 -16.85
N LYS A 85 22.30 5.06 -17.52
CA LYS A 85 22.31 6.43 -16.99
C LYS A 85 20.91 6.82 -16.55
N ILE A 86 20.71 6.96 -15.24
CA ILE A 86 19.44 7.43 -14.69
C ILE A 86 19.30 8.93 -14.98
N LYS A 87 18.19 9.32 -15.62
CA LYS A 87 17.88 10.72 -15.95
C LYS A 87 16.95 11.34 -14.94
N ARG A 88 15.95 10.59 -14.48
CA ARG A 88 14.95 11.10 -13.53
C ARG A 88 14.35 9.96 -12.73
N ILE A 89 14.22 10.16 -11.42
CA ILE A 89 13.41 9.32 -10.53
C ILE A 89 12.28 10.20 -10.00
N THR A 90 11.05 9.73 -10.07
CA THR A 90 9.87 10.38 -9.50
C THR A 90 9.22 9.41 -8.53
N ILE A 91 9.04 9.84 -7.29
CA ILE A 91 8.42 9.05 -6.23
C ILE A 91 7.09 9.69 -5.89
N LEU A 92 6.02 8.88 -5.86
CA LEU A 92 4.70 9.30 -5.46
C LEU A 92 4.20 8.40 -4.33
N TYR A 93 4.01 9.02 -3.17
CA TYR A 93 3.46 8.38 -1.98
C TYR A 93 1.92 8.46 -2.02
N THR A 94 1.28 7.30 -2.04
CA THR A 94 -0.19 7.14 -1.97
C THR A 94 -0.50 6.01 -0.98
N ALA A 95 -1.54 5.20 -1.22
CA ALA A 95 -1.70 3.91 -0.56
C ALA A 95 -0.53 2.92 -0.83
N LYS A 96 0.30 3.22 -1.84
CA LYS A 96 1.54 2.52 -2.20
C LYS A 96 2.63 3.53 -2.56
N THR A 97 3.88 3.08 -2.57
CA THR A 97 5.00 3.90 -3.04
C THR A 97 5.21 3.63 -4.54
N ASN A 98 4.75 4.55 -5.39
CA ASN A 98 4.92 4.45 -6.83
C ASN A 98 6.20 5.16 -7.26
N VAL A 99 7.02 4.48 -8.06
CA VAL A 99 8.28 5.02 -8.57
C VAL A 99 8.27 4.97 -10.08
N TRP A 100 8.53 6.11 -10.73
CA TRP A 100 8.78 6.18 -12.16
C TRP A 100 10.20 6.63 -12.41
N ILE A 101 10.88 5.89 -13.26
CA ILE A 101 12.29 6.10 -13.55
C ILE A 101 12.47 6.21 -15.05
N ILE A 102 13.12 7.27 -15.48
CA ILE A 102 13.57 7.47 -16.86
C ILE A 102 15.07 7.26 -16.85
N TRP A 103 15.55 6.36 -17.71
CA TRP A 103 16.96 6.04 -17.82
C TRP A 103 17.33 5.76 -19.28
N GLU A 104 18.61 5.96 -19.58
CA GLU A 104 19.19 5.73 -20.90
C GLU A 104 20.18 4.57 -20.82
N ARG A 105 20.18 3.74 -21.86
CA ARG A 105 21.23 2.74 -22.10
C ARG A 105 22.41 3.43 -22.78
N LEU A 106 23.62 3.21 -22.28
CA LEU A 106 24.86 3.84 -22.77
C LEU A 106 25.66 2.99 -23.77
N ASP A 107 25.11 1.87 -24.20
CA ASP A 107 25.68 0.95 -25.20
C ASP A 107 25.98 1.65 -26.54
#